data_AF-A0A352X6L7-F1
#
_entry.id   AF-A0A352X6L7-F1
#
_cell.length_a   1.000
_cell.length_b   1.000
_cell.length_c   1.000
_cell.angle_alpha   90.00
_cell.angle_beta   90.00
_cell.angle_gamma   90.00
#
_symmetry.space_group_name_H-M   'P 1'
#
loop_
_entity.id
_entity.type
_entity.pdbx_description
1 polymer ?
#
loop_
_entity_poly.entity_id
_entity_poly.type
_entity_poly.pdbx_seq_one_letter_code
_entity_poly.pdbx_strand_id
1 'polypeptide(L)'
;MSYLEKINHILKPASSQSPLVVDLFAGCGGLSLGFEAQGFKTHGFEMDTDSCATYRKNLKGNCTQIILTPETDFPPATVVIGGPPCQPFSVGGNQKGLKDSRDGFPIFISAVKRLQPEIWLFENVRGLLYRNKWYLEEITQVLQGLGYIIEIKLLNAVNFGVPQNRERVIVVGHKGNFSFPKLLERKISAGEALGELAFQIPPESKFLTPSMDEYVAKYEKASSCKHPRDLHLDKPSRTLTCRNLAGATGDMQRIKLPDGRRRRLLLREAARLQSFPDWFKFVGSETSCFNQVGNAVPPLLAFHLAGRVRAYLQSNKRLSGSEIVCKQLPVQLSERRNLTLIPVEFPSGKIAQLSPGKHNELQKAIIEQFLPRYGYGAEVLYIGDTGNQFLHLEKERLEELHFFELSDGELPDIVAYSEQKNWLYLIEAVHTSGSISPLRLLKLKKLTEQWTADIIFVTAFLKRNTFCQFVSDIAWETEVWIAEVPEHLIHFDGEKFLGSYSSR
;
A
#
# COMPACT_ATOMS: atom_id res chain seq x y z
N MET A 1 10.15 -12.10 34.91
CA MET A 1 9.87 -13.03 33.80
C MET A 1 10.75 -12.64 32.62
N SER A 2 11.59 -13.56 32.14
CA SER A 2 12.44 -13.37 30.96
C SER A 2 11.59 -13.15 29.70
N TYR A 3 12.20 -12.62 28.64
CA TYR A 3 11.50 -12.45 27.35
C TYR A 3 10.91 -13.77 26.85
N LEU A 4 11.68 -14.86 26.97
CA LEU A 4 11.26 -16.19 26.52
C LEU A 4 10.11 -16.75 27.34
N GLU A 5 10.16 -16.65 28.66
CA GLU A 5 9.05 -17.06 29.52
C GLU A 5 7.78 -16.30 29.16
N LYS A 6 7.90 -14.99 28.88
CA LYS A 6 6.78 -14.15 28.48
C LYS A 6 6.15 -14.65 27.18
N ILE A 7 6.91 -14.76 26.08
CA ILE A 7 6.35 -15.19 24.79
C ILE A 7 5.82 -16.63 24.83
N ASN A 8 6.48 -17.53 25.57
CA ASN A 8 6.04 -18.91 25.75
C ASN A 8 4.72 -19.01 26.53
N HIS A 9 4.44 -18.04 27.40
CA HIS A 9 3.17 -17.96 28.13
C HIS A 9 2.09 -17.28 27.29
N ILE A 10 2.29 -16.01 26.90
CA ILE A 10 1.21 -15.17 26.36
C ILE A 10 0.75 -15.60 24.97
N LEU A 11 1.60 -16.30 24.20
CA LEU A 11 1.24 -16.79 22.87
C LEU A 11 0.58 -18.16 22.88
N LYS A 12 0.33 -18.77 24.05
CA LYS A 12 -0.40 -20.05 24.08
C LYS A 12 -1.84 -19.85 23.58
N PRO A 13 -2.31 -20.66 22.62
CA PRO A 13 -3.71 -20.64 22.19
C PRO A 13 -4.68 -20.76 23.37
N ALA A 14 -5.53 -19.77 23.58
CA ALA A 14 -6.54 -19.78 24.63
C ALA A 14 -7.79 -20.55 24.16
N SER A 15 -8.36 -21.39 25.02
CA SER A 15 -9.62 -22.09 24.71
C SER A 15 -10.78 -21.12 24.90
N SER A 16 -11.49 -20.76 23.84
CA SER A 16 -12.67 -19.91 23.95
C SER A 16 -13.66 -20.12 22.79
N GLN A 17 -14.95 -19.92 23.05
CA GLN A 17 -16.03 -19.95 22.05
C GLN A 17 -16.13 -18.62 21.26
N SER A 18 -15.02 -17.90 21.12
CA SER A 18 -14.97 -16.61 20.42
C SER A 18 -15.27 -16.76 18.92
N PRO A 19 -15.67 -15.66 18.26
CA PRO A 19 -16.01 -15.67 16.85
C PRO A 19 -14.92 -16.30 15.98
N LEU A 20 -15.36 -16.96 14.91
CA LEU A 20 -14.47 -17.56 13.93
C LEU A 20 -13.72 -16.48 13.14
N VAL A 21 -12.42 -16.70 12.99
CA VAL A 21 -11.50 -15.92 12.17
C VAL A 21 -11.07 -16.79 11.00
N VAL A 22 -11.34 -16.36 9.77
CA VAL A 22 -10.79 -16.99 8.56
C VAL A 22 -9.45 -16.35 8.24
N ASP A 23 -8.39 -17.16 8.11
CA ASP A 23 -7.04 -16.72 7.77
C ASP A 23 -6.69 -17.18 6.34
N LEU A 24 -6.66 -16.24 5.40
CA LEU A 24 -6.34 -16.48 4.00
C LEU A 24 -4.83 -16.33 3.78
N PHE A 25 -4.23 -17.28 3.05
CA PHE A 25 -2.78 -17.33 2.85
C PHE A 25 -2.05 -17.47 4.20
N ALA A 26 -2.53 -18.41 5.02
CA ALA A 26 -2.21 -18.49 6.44
C ALA A 26 -0.73 -18.80 6.73
N GLY A 27 0.01 -19.36 5.76
CA GLY A 27 1.35 -19.87 5.93
C GLY A 27 1.42 -20.85 7.11
N CYS A 28 2.51 -20.77 7.89
CA CYS A 28 2.65 -21.58 9.09
C CYS A 28 1.77 -21.12 10.27
N GLY A 29 0.93 -20.08 10.10
CA GLY A 29 0.01 -19.60 11.13
C GLY A 29 0.58 -18.55 12.09
N GLY A 30 1.63 -17.81 11.71
CA GLY A 30 2.19 -16.75 12.57
C GLY A 30 1.18 -15.65 12.93
N LEU A 31 0.33 -15.25 11.98
CA LEU A 31 -0.77 -14.30 12.21
C LEU A 31 -1.86 -14.95 13.08
N SER A 32 -2.36 -16.13 12.67
CA SER A 32 -3.35 -16.90 13.43
C SER A 32 -2.94 -17.17 14.88
N LEU A 33 -1.67 -17.46 15.16
CA LEU A 33 -1.17 -17.71 16.51
C LEU A 33 -1.46 -16.54 17.46
N GLY A 34 -1.25 -15.30 17.00
CA GLY A 34 -1.57 -14.12 17.79
C GLY A 34 -3.08 -13.98 18.08
N PHE A 35 -3.92 -14.38 17.13
CA PHE A 35 -5.37 -14.40 17.30
C PHE A 35 -5.83 -15.50 18.26
N GLU A 36 -5.33 -16.73 18.12
CA GLU A 36 -5.65 -17.81 19.05
C GLU A 36 -5.17 -17.54 20.48
N ALA A 37 -4.01 -16.90 20.63
CA ALA A 37 -3.49 -16.47 21.91
C ALA A 37 -4.39 -15.41 22.58
N GLN A 38 -5.06 -14.59 21.78
CA GLN A 38 -6.12 -13.70 22.27
C GLN A 38 -7.44 -14.42 22.48
N GLY A 39 -7.56 -15.71 22.14
CA GLY A 39 -8.73 -16.55 22.37
C GLY A 39 -9.72 -16.62 21.22
N PHE A 40 -9.35 -16.19 20.02
CA PHE A 40 -10.15 -16.43 18.81
C PHE A 40 -10.07 -17.89 18.36
N LYS A 41 -11.12 -18.37 17.68
CA LYS A 41 -11.03 -19.62 16.90
C LYS A 41 -10.61 -19.25 15.48
N THR A 42 -9.58 -19.89 14.95
CA THR A 42 -9.12 -19.64 13.57
C THR A 42 -9.42 -20.82 12.65
N HIS A 43 -9.56 -20.54 11.36
CA HIS A 43 -9.53 -21.52 10.29
C HIS A 43 -8.67 -20.98 9.16
N GLY A 44 -7.50 -21.58 8.96
CA GLY A 44 -6.53 -21.15 7.95
C GLY A 44 -6.78 -21.78 6.58
N PHE A 45 -6.41 -21.09 5.51
CA PHE A 45 -6.37 -21.61 4.15
C PHE A 45 -4.98 -21.36 3.56
N GLU A 46 -4.30 -22.44 3.15
CA GLU A 46 -2.90 -22.41 2.73
C GLU A 46 -2.66 -23.44 1.61
N MET A 47 -1.87 -23.09 0.59
CA MET A 47 -1.57 -24.02 -0.51
C MET A 47 -0.40 -24.95 -0.17
N ASP A 48 0.58 -24.46 0.59
CA ASP A 48 1.80 -25.17 0.93
C ASP A 48 1.56 -26.24 2.00
N THR A 49 1.86 -27.50 1.64
CA THR A 49 1.65 -28.68 2.49
C THR A 49 2.37 -28.56 3.84
N ASP A 50 3.64 -28.14 3.83
CA ASP A 50 4.48 -28.07 5.04
C ASP A 50 4.00 -26.97 6.00
N SER A 51 3.61 -25.81 5.45
CA SER A 51 3.02 -24.70 6.18
C SER A 51 1.68 -25.09 6.79
N CYS A 52 0.81 -25.74 6.03
CA CYS A 52 -0.48 -26.25 6.50
C CYS A 52 -0.30 -27.29 7.62
N ALA A 53 0.66 -28.21 7.47
CA ALA A 53 1.01 -29.20 8.50
C ALA A 53 1.55 -28.53 9.77
N THR A 54 2.39 -27.49 9.62
CA THR A 54 2.89 -26.71 10.75
C THR A 54 1.77 -25.97 11.47
N TYR A 55 0.83 -25.37 10.75
CA TYR A 55 -0.35 -24.73 11.33
C TYR A 55 -1.11 -25.73 12.21
N ARG A 56 -1.55 -26.86 11.63
CA ARG A 56 -2.37 -27.89 12.33
C ARG A 56 -1.65 -28.51 13.53
N LYS A 57 -0.32 -28.53 13.53
CA LYS A 57 0.48 -29.10 14.62
C LYS A 57 0.50 -28.23 15.88
N ASN A 58 0.35 -26.91 15.71
CA ASN A 58 0.60 -25.94 16.78
C ASN A 58 -0.64 -25.16 17.22
N LEU A 59 -1.60 -24.98 16.32
CA LEU A 59 -2.79 -24.19 16.53
C LEU A 59 -3.99 -25.09 16.84
N LYS A 60 -4.99 -24.53 17.54
CA LYS A 60 -6.24 -25.23 17.87
C LYS A 60 -7.21 -25.24 16.69
N GLY A 61 -7.15 -24.21 15.87
CA GLY A 61 -7.86 -24.05 14.61
C GLY A 61 -7.37 -25.04 13.57
N ASN A 62 -8.25 -25.39 12.64
CA ASN A 62 -7.86 -26.22 11.52
C ASN A 62 -7.24 -25.34 10.41
N CYS A 63 -6.49 -25.97 9.51
CA CYS A 63 -6.06 -25.35 8.26
C CYS A 63 -6.53 -26.23 7.11
N THR A 64 -7.15 -25.65 6.08
CA THR A 64 -7.48 -26.36 4.83
C THR A 64 -6.33 -26.16 3.86
N GLN A 65 -5.79 -27.26 3.34
CA GLN A 65 -4.78 -27.19 2.29
C GLN A 65 -5.47 -26.99 0.94
N ILE A 66 -5.33 -25.81 0.33
CA ILE A 66 -6.02 -25.47 -0.92
C ILE A 66 -5.30 -24.33 -1.65
N ILE A 67 -5.38 -24.35 -2.98
CA ILE A 67 -5.09 -23.17 -3.81
C ILE A 67 -6.36 -22.33 -3.85
N LEU A 68 -6.31 -21.16 -3.21
CA LEU A 68 -7.45 -20.26 -3.15
C LEU A 68 -7.79 -19.69 -4.54
N THR A 69 -9.08 -19.54 -4.81
CA THR A 69 -9.64 -18.82 -5.94
C THR A 69 -10.73 -17.85 -5.46
N PRO A 70 -11.15 -16.85 -6.26
CA PRO A 70 -12.26 -15.97 -5.88
C PRO A 70 -13.58 -16.72 -5.59
N GLU A 71 -13.75 -17.92 -6.13
CA GLU A 71 -14.94 -18.77 -5.97
C GLU A 71 -14.84 -19.69 -4.75
N THR A 72 -13.70 -19.75 -4.07
CA THR A 72 -13.52 -20.63 -2.90
C THR A 72 -14.54 -20.30 -1.81
N ASP A 73 -15.19 -21.33 -1.29
CA ASP A 73 -16.15 -21.22 -0.19
C ASP A 73 -15.45 -21.18 1.17
N PHE A 74 -15.98 -20.33 2.05
CA PHE A 74 -15.46 -20.12 3.39
C PHE A 74 -16.56 -20.34 4.43
N PRO A 75 -16.25 -20.87 5.61
CA PRO A 75 -17.21 -20.94 6.70
C PRO A 75 -17.62 -19.52 7.14
N PRO A 76 -18.86 -19.31 7.62
CA PRO A 76 -19.28 -18.03 8.17
C PRO A 76 -18.31 -17.55 9.26
N ALA A 77 -17.76 -16.35 9.08
CA ALA A 77 -16.75 -15.81 9.95
C ALA A 77 -17.00 -14.33 10.25
N THR A 78 -16.75 -13.95 11.49
CA THR A 78 -16.90 -12.56 11.95
C THR A 78 -15.68 -11.71 11.58
N VAL A 79 -14.53 -12.38 11.39
CA VAL A 79 -13.26 -11.72 11.06
C VAL A 79 -12.61 -12.44 9.89
N VAL A 80 -12.09 -11.67 8.95
CA VAL A 80 -11.22 -12.18 7.88
C VAL A 80 -9.83 -11.57 8.05
N ILE A 81 -8.80 -12.40 8.08
CA ILE A 81 -7.41 -11.98 8.10
C ILE A 81 -6.64 -12.59 6.92
N GLY A 82 -5.50 -12.01 6.56
CA GLY A 82 -4.61 -12.69 5.60
C GLY A 82 -3.38 -11.88 5.18
N GLY A 83 -2.47 -12.55 4.50
CA GLY A 83 -1.28 -11.94 3.89
C GLY A 83 -1.28 -12.17 2.38
N PRO A 84 -2.17 -11.53 1.59
CA PRO A 84 -2.30 -11.79 0.17
C PRO A 84 -0.96 -11.53 -0.54
N PRO A 85 -0.43 -12.51 -1.31
CA PRO A 85 0.80 -12.32 -2.04
C PRO A 85 0.63 -11.21 -3.09
N CYS A 86 1.56 -10.25 -3.08
CA CYS A 86 1.66 -9.17 -4.06
C CYS A 86 2.86 -9.42 -4.99
N GLN A 87 2.96 -10.64 -5.53
CA GLN A 87 4.10 -11.08 -6.36
C GLN A 87 4.22 -10.46 -7.77
N PRO A 88 3.15 -9.96 -8.44
CA PRO A 88 3.31 -9.31 -9.75
C PRO A 88 4.15 -8.03 -9.67
N PHE A 89 4.34 -7.46 -8.47
CA PHE A 89 4.92 -6.13 -8.27
C PHE A 89 6.12 -6.12 -7.31
N SER A 90 6.66 -7.30 -6.96
CA SER A 90 7.84 -7.42 -6.10
C SER A 90 9.15 -7.29 -6.90
N VAL A 91 10.19 -6.73 -6.28
CA VAL A 91 11.53 -6.54 -6.90
C VAL A 91 12.16 -7.85 -7.37
N GLY A 92 11.75 -8.98 -6.81
CA GLY A 92 12.23 -10.32 -7.18
C GLY A 92 11.29 -11.11 -8.08
N GLY A 93 10.20 -10.52 -8.57
CA GLY A 93 9.24 -11.16 -9.49
C GLY A 93 9.42 -10.73 -10.95
N ASN A 94 8.81 -11.47 -11.87
CA ASN A 94 8.87 -11.22 -13.32
C ASN A 94 8.06 -9.98 -13.81
N GLN A 95 7.53 -9.14 -12.89
CA GLN A 95 6.85 -7.88 -13.20
C GLN A 95 5.81 -7.95 -14.33
N LYS A 96 4.97 -9.01 -14.36
CA LYS A 96 4.01 -9.26 -15.44
C LYS A 96 2.66 -8.51 -15.32
N GLY A 97 2.53 -7.55 -14.39
CA GLY A 97 1.35 -6.70 -14.25
C GLY A 97 0.09 -7.38 -13.69
N LEU A 98 -1.07 -6.74 -13.85
CA LEU A 98 -2.38 -7.04 -13.24
C LEU A 98 -3.04 -8.38 -13.65
N LYS A 99 -2.47 -9.14 -14.60
CA LYS A 99 -3.01 -10.43 -15.08
C LYS A 99 -2.25 -11.65 -14.57
N ASP A 100 -1.38 -11.48 -13.57
CA ASP A 100 -0.61 -12.58 -13.00
C ASP A 100 -1.45 -13.38 -11.99
N SER A 101 -1.55 -14.69 -12.19
CA SER A 101 -2.32 -15.62 -11.33
C SER A 101 -1.84 -15.70 -9.88
N ARG A 102 -0.75 -14.99 -9.53
CA ARG A 102 -0.15 -14.93 -8.20
C ARG A 102 -0.55 -13.68 -7.41
N ASP A 103 -1.51 -12.90 -7.91
CA ASP A 103 -2.14 -11.82 -7.17
C ASP A 103 -3.23 -12.37 -6.23
N GLY A 104 -3.00 -12.24 -4.92
CA GLY A 104 -3.93 -12.72 -3.89
C GLY A 104 -5.08 -11.77 -3.55
N PHE A 105 -5.05 -10.51 -4.00
CA PHE A 105 -6.07 -9.53 -3.59
C PHE A 105 -7.47 -9.76 -4.18
N PRO A 106 -7.65 -10.20 -5.45
CA PRO A 106 -8.97 -10.56 -5.96
C PRO A 106 -9.68 -11.62 -5.09
N ILE A 107 -8.92 -12.59 -4.58
CA ILE A 107 -9.39 -13.62 -3.65
C ILE A 107 -9.80 -12.99 -2.31
N PHE A 108 -8.94 -12.13 -1.75
CA PHE A 108 -9.23 -11.46 -0.47
C PHE A 108 -10.50 -10.58 -0.57
N ILE A 109 -10.63 -9.79 -1.65
CA ILE A 109 -11.81 -8.96 -1.92
C ILE A 109 -13.06 -9.84 -2.06
N SER A 110 -12.98 -10.95 -2.80
CA SER A 110 -14.10 -11.89 -2.94
C SER A 110 -14.52 -12.46 -1.58
N ALA A 111 -13.57 -12.87 -0.75
CA ALA A 111 -13.85 -13.38 0.59
C ALA A 111 -14.56 -12.33 1.46
N VAL A 112 -14.08 -11.07 1.48
CA VAL A 112 -14.74 -9.98 2.21
C VAL A 112 -16.14 -9.70 1.65
N LYS A 113 -16.31 -9.69 0.32
CA LYS A 113 -17.60 -9.47 -0.34
C LYS A 113 -18.63 -10.54 0.03
N ARG A 114 -18.21 -11.81 0.07
CA ARG A 114 -19.09 -12.96 0.33
C ARG A 114 -19.38 -13.17 1.82
N LEU A 115 -18.37 -13.03 2.68
CA LEU A 115 -18.51 -13.24 4.12
C LEU A 115 -19.06 -12.03 4.87
N GLN A 116 -18.90 -10.82 4.31
CA GLN A 116 -19.31 -9.56 4.95
C GLN A 116 -18.89 -9.45 6.43
N PRO A 117 -17.61 -9.69 6.78
CA PRO A 117 -17.16 -9.72 8.18
C PRO A 117 -17.43 -8.40 8.92
N GLU A 118 -17.41 -8.45 10.26
CA GLU A 118 -17.53 -7.26 11.10
C GLU A 118 -16.28 -6.37 11.02
N ILE A 119 -15.13 -7.01 10.78
CA ILE A 119 -13.81 -6.41 10.65
C ILE A 119 -12.92 -7.36 9.86
N TRP A 120 -12.06 -6.81 9.00
CA TRP A 120 -11.04 -7.57 8.30
C TRP A 120 -9.68 -6.89 8.43
N LEU A 121 -8.63 -7.66 8.27
CA LEU A 121 -7.24 -7.18 8.32
C LEU A 121 -6.41 -7.89 7.27
N PHE A 122 -5.61 -7.15 6.51
CA PHE A 122 -4.52 -7.78 5.76
C PHE A 122 -3.17 -7.18 6.11
N GLU A 123 -2.15 -8.04 6.03
CA GLU A 123 -0.75 -7.66 6.15
C GLU A 123 -0.09 -7.67 4.77
N ASN A 124 0.82 -6.71 4.55
CA ASN A 124 1.71 -6.76 3.40
C ASN A 124 3.07 -6.08 3.66
N VAL A 125 3.99 -6.24 2.71
CA VAL A 125 5.31 -5.60 2.74
C VAL A 125 5.21 -4.09 2.60
N ARG A 126 6.15 -3.36 3.21
CA ARG A 126 6.23 -1.87 3.13
C ARG A 126 6.18 -1.32 1.70
N GLY A 127 6.65 -2.09 0.71
CA GLY A 127 6.66 -1.68 -0.69
C GLY A 127 5.27 -1.36 -1.25
N LEU A 128 4.20 -1.96 -0.68
CA LEU A 128 2.82 -1.70 -1.09
C LEU A 128 2.42 -0.23 -0.90
N LEU A 129 2.90 0.44 0.16
CA LEU A 129 2.61 1.86 0.43
C LEU A 129 3.32 2.85 -0.50
N TYR A 130 4.44 2.44 -1.10
CA TYR A 130 5.32 3.38 -1.82
C TYR A 130 5.42 3.05 -3.30
N ARG A 131 5.77 1.81 -3.64
CA ARG A 131 6.00 1.39 -5.04
C ARG A 131 4.70 1.02 -5.74
N ASN A 132 3.74 0.48 -4.99
CA ASN A 132 2.47 -0.02 -5.52
C ASN A 132 1.29 0.74 -4.89
N LYS A 133 1.49 2.05 -4.61
CA LYS A 133 0.49 2.88 -3.93
C LYS A 133 -0.83 2.93 -4.71
N TRP A 134 -0.75 3.12 -6.03
CA TRP A 134 -1.91 3.11 -6.93
C TRP A 134 -2.73 1.82 -6.78
N TYR A 135 -2.05 0.68 -6.66
CA TYR A 135 -2.71 -0.62 -6.53
C TYR A 135 -3.36 -0.79 -5.16
N LEU A 136 -2.69 -0.31 -4.10
CA LEU A 136 -3.31 -0.22 -2.78
C LEU A 136 -4.55 0.68 -2.79
N GLU A 137 -4.50 1.82 -3.49
CA GLU A 137 -5.63 2.74 -3.64
C GLU A 137 -6.83 2.04 -4.31
N GLU A 138 -6.63 1.33 -5.43
CA GLU A 138 -7.67 0.54 -6.10
C GLU A 138 -8.30 -0.51 -5.16
N ILE A 139 -7.48 -1.29 -4.46
CA ILE A 139 -7.96 -2.29 -3.49
C ILE A 139 -8.81 -1.62 -2.40
N THR A 140 -8.35 -0.48 -1.88
CA THR A 140 -9.04 0.23 -0.80
C THR A 140 -10.35 0.85 -1.28
N GLN A 141 -10.42 1.38 -2.50
CA GLN A 141 -11.67 1.89 -3.08
C GLN A 141 -12.72 0.78 -3.21
N VAL A 142 -12.34 -0.39 -3.73
CA VAL A 142 -13.26 -1.53 -3.84
C VAL A 142 -13.76 -1.96 -2.47
N LEU A 143 -12.88 -2.07 -1.48
CA LEU A 143 -13.24 -2.48 -0.12
C LEU A 143 -14.05 -1.41 0.63
N GLN A 144 -13.84 -0.12 0.35
CA GLN A 144 -14.69 0.98 0.84
C GLN A 144 -16.10 0.89 0.28
N GLY A 145 -16.24 0.57 -1.02
CA GLY A 145 -17.52 0.34 -1.68
C GLY A 145 -18.33 -0.83 -1.08
N LEU A 146 -17.68 -1.73 -0.32
CA LEU A 146 -18.35 -2.78 0.47
C LEU A 146 -18.82 -2.31 1.86
N GLY A 147 -18.75 -1.02 2.16
CA GLY A 147 -19.23 -0.44 3.42
C GLY A 147 -18.24 -0.55 4.59
N TYR A 148 -16.93 -0.50 4.33
CA TYR A 148 -15.90 -0.51 5.37
C TYR A 148 -15.14 0.82 5.44
N ILE A 149 -14.95 1.33 6.65
CA ILE A 149 -13.92 2.34 6.92
C ILE A 149 -12.59 1.63 6.87
N ILE A 150 -11.63 2.17 6.12
CA ILE A 150 -10.30 1.60 5.97
C ILE A 150 -9.28 2.45 6.71
N GLU A 151 -8.54 1.83 7.63
CA GLU A 151 -7.38 2.43 8.27
C GLU A 151 -6.10 1.70 7.84
N ILE A 152 -5.08 2.46 7.46
CA ILE A 152 -3.79 1.92 6.98
C ILE A 152 -2.67 2.42 7.89
N LYS A 153 -1.78 1.52 8.32
CA LYS A 153 -0.62 1.91 9.13
C LYS A 153 0.62 1.10 8.81
N LEU A 154 1.75 1.78 8.64
CA LEU A 154 3.07 1.16 8.62
C LEU A 154 3.50 0.88 10.06
N LEU A 155 3.60 -0.40 10.43
CA LEU A 155 4.04 -0.85 11.75
C LEU A 155 5.43 -1.48 11.67
N ASN A 156 6.31 -1.09 12.58
CA ASN A 156 7.57 -1.80 12.80
C ASN A 156 7.44 -2.74 13.99
N ALA A 157 7.60 -4.05 13.75
CA ALA A 157 7.46 -5.11 14.74
C ALA A 157 8.33 -4.89 16.00
N VAL A 158 9.47 -4.20 15.85
CA VAL A 158 10.37 -3.87 16.97
C VAL A 158 9.69 -3.09 18.09
N ASN A 159 8.66 -2.29 17.75
CA ASN A 159 7.88 -1.50 18.71
C ASN A 159 6.79 -2.30 19.42
N PHE A 160 6.68 -3.60 19.13
CA PHE A 160 5.70 -4.53 19.69
C PHE A 160 6.39 -5.73 20.34
N GLY A 161 7.62 -5.53 20.81
CA GLY A 161 8.38 -6.54 21.55
C GLY A 161 9.04 -7.62 20.68
N VAL A 162 8.93 -7.54 19.36
CA VAL A 162 9.62 -8.46 18.44
C VAL A 162 11.09 -8.03 18.33
N PRO A 163 12.07 -8.94 18.49
CA PRO A 163 13.50 -8.61 18.49
C PRO A 163 14.08 -8.42 17.07
N GLN A 164 13.34 -7.69 16.23
CA GLN A 164 13.61 -7.56 14.81
C GLN A 164 13.03 -6.24 14.27
N ASN A 165 13.84 -5.52 13.50
CA ASN A 165 13.35 -4.42 12.67
C ASN A 165 12.63 -5.01 11.44
N ARG A 166 11.30 -5.03 11.48
CA ARG A 166 10.44 -5.56 10.41
C ARG A 166 9.24 -4.65 10.22
N GLU A 167 9.25 -3.90 9.12
CA GLU A 167 8.16 -3.00 8.75
C GLU A 167 7.11 -3.72 7.91
N ARG A 168 5.85 -3.52 8.24
CA ARG A 168 4.69 -4.09 7.56
C ARG A 168 3.55 -3.10 7.47
N VAL A 169 2.92 -3.09 6.31
CA VAL A 169 1.67 -2.35 6.08
C VAL A 169 0.57 -3.21 6.65
N ILE A 170 -0.15 -2.68 7.63
CA ILE A 170 -1.36 -3.31 8.14
C ILE A 170 -2.53 -2.46 7.69
N VAL A 171 -3.47 -3.08 6.99
CA VAL A 171 -4.70 -2.45 6.53
C VAL A 171 -5.85 -3.13 7.24
N VAL A 172 -6.73 -2.33 7.83
CA VAL A 172 -7.87 -2.81 8.61
C VAL A 172 -9.12 -2.15 8.05
N GLY A 173 -10.11 -2.96 7.68
CA GLY A 173 -11.44 -2.47 7.35
C GLY A 173 -12.45 -2.83 8.44
N HIS A 174 -13.26 -1.86 8.86
CA HIS A 174 -14.23 -2.06 9.93
C HIS A 174 -15.49 -1.21 9.72
N LYS A 175 -16.54 -1.52 10.49
CA LYS A 175 -17.85 -0.85 10.47
C LYS A 175 -18.12 -0.02 11.73
N GLY A 176 -17.11 0.21 12.56
CA GLY A 176 -17.22 0.94 13.84
C GLY A 176 -16.01 1.83 14.12
N ASN A 177 -15.52 1.83 15.36
CA ASN A 177 -14.32 2.56 15.75
C ASN A 177 -13.18 1.59 16.10
N PHE A 178 -12.26 1.41 15.17
CA PHE A 178 -11.01 0.67 15.41
C PHE A 178 -9.91 1.63 15.88
N SER A 179 -8.87 1.08 16.48
CA SER A 179 -7.60 1.80 16.55
C SER A 179 -6.44 0.81 16.62
N PHE A 180 -5.32 1.16 16.01
CA PHE A 180 -4.10 0.35 16.07
C PHE A 180 -3.53 0.20 17.50
N PRO A 181 -2.74 -0.85 17.77
CA PRO A 181 -2.09 -1.04 19.05
C PRO A 181 -1.09 0.08 19.34
N LYS A 182 -0.95 0.41 20.64
CA LYS A 182 0.04 1.38 21.12
C LYS A 182 1.46 0.79 21.05
N LEU A 183 2.44 1.65 20.84
CA LEU A 183 3.85 1.26 20.83
C LEU A 183 4.29 0.89 22.25
N LEU A 184 5.15 -0.12 22.36
CA LEU A 184 5.84 -0.45 23.61
C LEU A 184 7.09 0.42 23.73
N GLU A 185 7.37 0.89 24.94
CA GLU A 185 8.54 1.74 25.22
C GLU A 185 9.87 0.98 25.08
N ARG A 186 9.87 -0.29 25.47
CA ARG A 186 11.06 -1.15 25.49
C ARG A 186 11.16 -1.99 24.22
N LYS A 187 12.30 -1.90 23.55
CA LYS A 187 12.69 -2.77 22.43
C LYS A 187 13.48 -3.97 22.97
N ILE A 188 13.31 -5.13 22.33
CA ILE A 188 14.00 -6.37 22.70
C ILE A 188 15.19 -6.56 21.75
N SER A 189 16.36 -6.82 22.32
CA SER A 189 17.57 -7.11 21.56
C SER A 189 17.60 -8.56 21.04
N ALA A 190 18.45 -8.85 20.07
CA ALA A 190 18.66 -10.22 19.61
C ALA A 190 19.23 -11.11 20.72
N GLY A 191 20.12 -10.58 21.56
CA GLY A 191 20.71 -11.29 22.69
C GLY A 191 19.68 -11.71 23.73
N GLU A 192 18.78 -10.82 24.11
CA GLU A 192 17.67 -11.15 25.02
C GLU A 192 16.73 -12.22 24.45
N ALA A 193 16.50 -12.20 23.15
CA ALA A 193 15.64 -13.16 22.48
C ALA A 193 16.30 -14.53 22.34
N LEU A 194 17.60 -14.59 22.04
CA LEU A 194 18.32 -15.84 21.86
C LEU A 194 18.75 -16.46 23.20
N GLY A 195 19.08 -15.64 24.20
CA GLY A 195 19.65 -16.10 25.47
C GLY A 195 20.88 -17.00 25.23
N GLU A 196 20.95 -18.10 25.96
CA GLU A 196 22.03 -19.09 25.85
C GLU A 196 22.21 -19.67 24.44
N LEU A 197 21.16 -19.71 23.60
CA LEU A 197 21.28 -20.26 22.24
C LEU A 197 22.28 -19.50 21.38
N ALA A 198 22.47 -18.19 21.63
CA ALA A 198 23.42 -17.38 20.88
C ALA A 198 24.88 -17.89 21.03
N PHE A 199 25.17 -18.58 22.14
CA PHE A 199 26.52 -19.03 22.49
C PHE A 199 26.70 -20.54 22.29
N GLN A 200 25.61 -21.27 22.06
CA GLN A 200 25.66 -22.71 21.79
C GLN A 200 26.06 -22.97 20.33
N ILE A 201 26.83 -24.05 20.15
CA ILE A 201 27.27 -24.55 18.85
C ILE A 201 26.85 -26.02 18.76
N PRO A 202 25.56 -26.29 18.49
CA PRO A 202 25.09 -27.66 18.37
C PRO A 202 25.66 -28.31 17.09
N PRO A 203 25.71 -29.65 17.00
CA PRO A 203 26.39 -30.38 15.91
C PRO A 203 25.91 -30.03 14.50
N GLU A 204 24.65 -29.62 14.35
CA GLU A 204 24.04 -29.19 13.08
C GLU A 204 24.49 -27.78 12.62
N SER A 205 25.35 -27.10 13.38
CA SER A 205 25.82 -25.75 13.07
C SER A 205 26.57 -25.71 11.74
N LYS A 206 26.09 -24.86 10.83
CA LYS A 206 26.71 -24.62 9.53
C LYS A 206 27.59 -23.37 9.57
N PHE A 207 28.90 -23.59 9.50
CA PHE A 207 29.90 -22.52 9.44
C PHE A 207 30.06 -21.99 8.02
N LEU A 208 30.40 -20.70 7.91
CA LEU A 208 30.81 -20.12 6.64
C LEU A 208 32.21 -20.62 6.28
N THR A 209 32.43 -20.89 4.99
CA THR A 209 33.76 -21.18 4.46
C THR A 209 34.54 -19.88 4.26
N PRO A 210 35.88 -19.93 4.15
CA PRO A 210 36.68 -18.74 3.82
C PRO A 210 36.21 -18.01 2.56
N SER A 211 35.83 -18.76 1.52
CA SER A 211 35.28 -18.20 0.28
C SER A 211 33.93 -17.48 0.48
N MET A 212 33.08 -17.96 1.40
CA MET A 212 31.84 -17.27 1.77
C MET A 212 32.12 -15.99 2.54
N ASP A 213 33.11 -15.99 3.45
CA ASP A 213 33.53 -14.80 4.17
C ASP A 213 34.06 -13.71 3.22
N GLU A 214 34.89 -14.08 2.24
CA GLU A 214 35.36 -13.16 1.18
C GLU A 214 34.20 -12.59 0.36
N TYR A 215 33.24 -13.44 -0.03
CA TYR A 215 32.05 -13.02 -0.77
C TYR A 215 31.21 -12.01 0.02
N VAL A 216 31.00 -12.27 1.32
CA VAL A 216 30.29 -11.35 2.22
C VAL A 216 31.04 -10.03 2.34
N ALA A 217 32.36 -10.04 2.54
CA ALA A 217 33.16 -8.83 2.65
C ALA A 217 33.10 -7.96 1.38
N LYS A 218 33.18 -8.60 0.19
CA LYS A 218 33.01 -7.92 -1.10
C LYS A 218 31.63 -7.28 -1.23
N TYR A 219 30.59 -8.02 -0.86
CA TYR A 219 29.21 -7.55 -0.91
C TYR A 219 28.94 -6.40 0.07
N GLU A 220 29.51 -6.45 1.27
CA GLU A 220 29.41 -5.38 2.28
C GLU A 220 30.10 -4.09 1.81
N LYS A 221 31.29 -4.21 1.20
CA LYS A 221 32.00 -3.07 0.60
C LYS A 221 31.21 -2.45 -0.54
N ALA A 222 30.68 -3.26 -1.46
CA ALA A 222 29.86 -2.79 -2.58
C ALA A 222 28.56 -2.11 -2.11
N SER A 223 27.99 -2.58 -1.00
CA SER A 223 26.76 -2.02 -0.41
C SER A 223 27.00 -0.79 0.46
N SER A 224 28.21 -0.23 0.51
CA SER A 224 28.60 0.86 1.42
C SER A 224 28.19 0.60 2.88
N CYS A 225 28.36 -0.65 3.32
CA CYS A 225 27.84 -1.09 4.61
C CYS A 225 28.66 -0.50 5.76
N LYS A 226 28.05 0.34 6.59
CA LYS A 226 28.72 1.01 7.74
C LYS A 226 29.11 0.04 8.86
N HIS A 227 28.33 -1.02 9.05
CA HIS A 227 28.58 -2.05 10.06
C HIS A 227 28.42 -3.44 9.44
N PRO A 228 29.26 -4.41 9.80
CA PRO A 228 29.09 -5.79 9.34
C PRO A 228 27.67 -6.29 9.60
N ARG A 229 27.13 -7.03 8.63
CA ARG A 229 25.75 -7.52 8.62
C ARG A 229 25.52 -8.74 9.53
N ASP A 230 26.51 -9.09 10.35
CA ASP A 230 26.40 -10.06 11.43
C ASP A 230 25.25 -9.70 12.39
N LEU A 231 24.74 -10.70 13.11
CA LEU A 231 23.77 -10.50 14.18
C LEU A 231 24.49 -9.86 15.37
N HIS A 232 23.99 -8.71 15.80
CA HIS A 232 24.50 -7.98 16.95
C HIS A 232 23.56 -8.23 18.14
N LEU A 233 24.08 -8.80 19.22
CA LEU A 233 23.26 -9.26 20.35
C LEU A 233 22.71 -8.10 21.22
N ASP A 234 23.31 -6.92 21.16
CA ASP A 234 22.94 -5.71 21.89
C ASP A 234 21.77 -4.94 21.25
N LYS A 235 21.38 -5.28 20.02
CA LYS A 235 20.30 -4.59 19.29
C LYS A 235 19.33 -5.56 18.60
N PRO A 236 18.15 -5.10 18.17
CA PRO A 236 17.22 -5.92 17.40
C PRO A 236 17.84 -6.39 16.08
N SER A 237 17.46 -7.59 15.63
CA SER A 237 17.94 -8.17 14.37
C SER A 237 17.47 -7.36 13.14
N ARG A 238 18.18 -7.52 12.02
CA ARG A 238 17.66 -7.10 10.70
C ARG A 238 16.46 -7.96 10.31
N THR A 239 15.65 -7.51 9.35
CA THR A 239 14.52 -8.29 8.85
C THR A 239 14.94 -9.71 8.43
N LEU A 240 14.30 -10.71 9.00
CA LEU A 240 14.44 -12.10 8.58
C LEU A 240 13.62 -12.31 7.31
N THR A 241 14.25 -12.87 6.29
CA THR A 241 13.63 -13.16 4.99
C THR A 241 13.91 -14.61 4.60
N CYS A 242 13.07 -15.19 3.76
CA CYS A 242 13.27 -16.53 3.22
C CYS A 242 14.67 -16.68 2.61
N ARG A 243 15.09 -15.69 1.83
CA ARG A 243 16.40 -15.65 1.17
C ARG A 243 17.57 -15.64 2.17
N ASN A 244 17.53 -14.74 3.16
CA ASN A 244 18.66 -14.55 4.07
C ASN A 244 18.73 -15.58 5.21
N LEU A 245 17.70 -16.40 5.35
CA LEU A 245 17.66 -17.56 6.24
C LEU A 245 18.05 -18.85 5.52
N ALA A 246 17.44 -19.14 4.37
CA ALA A 246 17.59 -20.43 3.69
C ALA A 246 18.82 -20.52 2.76
N GLY A 247 19.26 -19.40 2.16
CA GLY A 247 20.34 -19.37 1.18
C GLY A 247 21.68 -18.83 1.70
N ALA A 248 22.79 -19.31 1.12
CA ALA A 248 24.11 -18.70 1.27
C ALA A 248 24.18 -17.42 0.41
N THR A 249 23.85 -16.28 1.01
CA THR A 249 23.69 -14.99 0.32
C THR A 249 24.51 -13.91 1.01
N GLY A 250 24.89 -12.84 0.28
CA GLY A 250 25.73 -11.77 0.85
C GLY A 250 25.09 -11.04 2.03
N ASP A 251 23.75 -11.09 2.13
CA ASP A 251 22.97 -10.50 3.21
C ASP A 251 22.50 -11.51 4.27
N MET A 252 22.94 -12.78 4.20
CA MET A 252 22.54 -13.86 5.08
C MET A 252 22.66 -13.50 6.56
N GLN A 253 21.73 -14.00 7.36
CA GLN A 253 21.77 -13.85 8.82
C GLN A 253 22.78 -14.85 9.40
N ARG A 254 23.64 -14.34 10.27
CA ARG A 254 24.79 -15.11 10.81
C ARG A 254 25.21 -14.56 12.17
N ILE A 255 25.79 -15.42 12.99
CA ILE A 255 26.38 -15.07 14.29
C ILE A 255 27.89 -15.16 14.14
N LYS A 256 28.61 -14.13 14.61
CA LYS A 256 30.05 -14.16 14.78
C LYS A 256 30.36 -14.65 16.20
N LEU A 257 31.10 -15.75 16.28
CA LEU A 257 31.49 -16.38 17.54
C LEU A 257 32.73 -15.69 18.14
N PRO A 258 33.01 -15.87 19.45
CA PRO A 258 34.19 -15.29 20.11
C PRO A 258 35.52 -15.70 19.47
N ASP A 259 35.60 -16.90 18.90
CA ASP A 259 36.77 -17.41 18.17
C ASP A 259 36.94 -16.81 16.76
N GLY A 260 36.06 -15.89 16.37
CA GLY A 260 36.08 -15.19 15.09
C GLY A 260 35.33 -15.89 13.97
N ARG A 261 34.95 -17.17 14.12
CA ARG A 261 34.20 -17.91 13.09
C ARG A 261 32.77 -17.39 12.96
N ARG A 262 32.21 -17.51 11.76
CA ARG A 262 30.81 -17.18 11.48
C ARG A 262 29.99 -18.43 11.24
N ARG A 263 28.81 -18.52 11.86
CA ARG A 263 27.83 -19.56 11.59
C ARG A 263 26.50 -18.98 11.15
N ARG A 264 25.77 -19.73 10.33
CA ARG A 264 24.39 -19.41 9.98
C ARG A 264 23.49 -19.52 11.22
N LEU A 265 22.36 -18.80 11.18
CA LEU A 265 21.32 -19.00 12.18
C LEU A 265 20.71 -20.39 12.06
N LEU A 266 20.41 -20.98 13.21
CA LEU A 266 19.61 -22.19 13.34
C LEU A 266 18.12 -21.84 13.28
N LEU A 267 17.29 -22.82 12.93
CA LEU A 267 15.84 -22.62 12.81
C LEU A 267 15.22 -22.05 14.09
N ARG A 268 15.60 -22.57 15.26
CA ARG A 268 15.08 -22.09 16.56
C ARG A 268 15.47 -20.64 16.84
N GLU A 269 16.67 -20.23 16.46
CA GLU A 269 17.13 -18.85 16.62
C GLU A 269 16.34 -17.90 15.73
N ALA A 270 16.16 -18.27 14.46
CA ALA A 270 15.32 -17.53 13.53
C ALA A 270 13.87 -17.43 14.02
N ALA A 271 13.31 -18.53 14.55
CA ALA A 271 11.97 -18.57 15.12
C ALA A 271 11.81 -17.62 16.31
N ARG A 272 12.75 -17.62 17.27
CA ARG A 272 12.75 -16.68 18.42
C ARG A 272 12.87 -15.23 17.97
N LEU A 273 13.72 -14.96 16.98
CA LEU A 273 13.87 -13.62 16.40
C LEU A 273 12.62 -13.14 15.64
N GLN A 274 11.77 -14.07 15.19
CA GLN A 274 10.45 -13.82 14.63
C GLN A 274 9.34 -13.83 15.70
N SER A 275 9.67 -13.97 16.99
CA SER A 275 8.77 -14.07 18.15
C SER A 275 7.90 -15.34 18.23
N PHE A 276 8.28 -16.42 17.54
CA PHE A 276 7.66 -17.72 17.77
C PHE A 276 8.10 -18.28 19.13
N PRO A 277 7.17 -18.86 19.92
CA PRO A 277 7.50 -19.51 21.18
C PRO A 277 8.23 -20.84 20.95
N ASP A 278 8.96 -21.32 21.96
CA ASP A 278 9.80 -22.51 21.87
C ASP A 278 9.02 -23.80 21.70
N TRP A 279 7.78 -23.84 22.20
CA TRP A 279 6.89 -24.98 22.02
C TRP A 279 6.35 -25.09 20.58
N PHE A 280 6.48 -24.04 19.75
CA PHE A 280 6.03 -24.06 18.36
C PHE A 280 6.98 -24.91 17.50
N LYS A 281 6.43 -25.92 16.81
CA LYS A 281 7.18 -26.93 16.04
C LYS A 281 6.91 -26.80 14.54
N PHE A 282 7.94 -26.52 13.76
CA PHE A 282 7.86 -26.50 12.30
C PHE A 282 7.91 -27.91 11.73
N VAL A 283 7.26 -28.10 10.57
CA VAL A 283 7.21 -29.34 9.78
C VAL A 283 7.75 -29.04 8.38
N GLY A 284 8.51 -29.98 7.83
CA GLY A 284 9.07 -29.89 6.49
C GLY A 284 10.60 -29.96 6.46
N SER A 285 11.18 -29.73 5.29
CA SER A 285 12.63 -29.58 5.14
C SER A 285 13.16 -28.34 5.86
N GLU A 286 14.48 -28.27 6.12
CA GLU A 286 15.10 -27.10 6.74
C GLU A 286 14.82 -25.80 5.94
N THR A 287 14.98 -25.85 4.62
CA THR A 287 14.65 -24.75 3.71
C THR A 287 13.18 -24.34 3.82
N SER A 288 12.26 -25.32 3.83
CA SER A 288 10.82 -25.07 4.01
C SER A 288 10.53 -24.37 5.34
N CYS A 289 11.09 -24.86 6.44
CA CYS A 289 10.93 -24.26 7.76
C CYS A 289 11.47 -22.82 7.82
N PHE A 290 12.62 -22.53 7.19
CA PHE A 290 13.13 -21.16 7.11
C PHE A 290 12.24 -20.25 6.27
N ASN A 291 11.66 -20.74 5.18
CA ASN A 291 10.71 -19.99 4.37
C ASN A 291 9.44 -19.68 5.17
N GLN A 292 8.92 -20.65 5.94
CA GLN A 292 7.79 -20.45 6.85
C GLN A 292 8.07 -19.33 7.87
N VAL A 293 9.23 -19.36 8.52
CA VAL A 293 9.65 -18.30 9.46
C VAL A 293 9.77 -16.95 8.74
N GLY A 294 10.42 -16.89 7.58
CA GLY A 294 10.65 -15.65 6.84
C GLY A 294 9.37 -14.98 6.33
N ASN A 295 8.39 -15.78 5.88
CA ASN A 295 7.10 -15.31 5.37
C ASN A 295 6.14 -14.89 6.49
N ALA A 296 6.22 -15.51 7.67
CA ALA A 296 5.27 -15.26 8.75
C ALA A 296 5.17 -13.77 9.16
N VAL A 297 3.97 -13.38 9.60
CA VAL A 297 3.79 -12.24 10.49
C VAL A 297 4.31 -12.64 11.88
N PRO A 298 5.12 -11.81 12.56
CA PRO A 298 5.57 -12.13 13.92
C PRO A 298 4.38 -12.36 14.87
N PRO A 299 4.31 -13.50 15.57
CA PRO A 299 3.18 -13.81 16.45
C PRO A 299 2.91 -12.77 17.52
N LEU A 300 3.94 -12.10 18.05
CA LEU A 300 3.74 -11.06 19.07
C LEU A 300 3.11 -9.78 18.50
N LEU A 301 3.46 -9.39 17.27
CA LEU A 301 2.78 -8.30 16.57
C LEU A 301 1.31 -8.69 16.31
N ALA A 302 1.09 -9.92 15.84
CA ALA A 302 -0.25 -10.45 15.63
C ALA A 302 -1.09 -10.47 16.92
N PHE A 303 -0.50 -10.82 18.06
CA PHE A 303 -1.16 -10.81 19.37
C PHE A 303 -1.66 -9.41 19.77
N HIS A 304 -0.85 -8.37 19.52
CA HIS A 304 -1.25 -6.98 19.77
C HIS A 304 -2.35 -6.50 18.82
N LEU A 305 -2.29 -6.88 17.54
CA LEU A 305 -3.35 -6.59 16.56
C LEU A 305 -4.66 -7.29 16.92
N ALA A 306 -4.60 -8.58 17.22
CA ALA A 306 -5.75 -9.38 17.64
C ALA A 306 -6.41 -8.82 18.91
N GLY A 307 -5.63 -8.28 19.85
CA GLY A 307 -6.17 -7.59 21.03
C GLY A 307 -7.02 -6.36 20.67
N ARG A 308 -6.63 -5.60 19.63
CA ARG A 308 -7.43 -4.48 19.13
C ARG A 308 -8.68 -4.93 18.39
N VAL A 309 -8.58 -6.01 17.61
CA VAL A 309 -9.76 -6.63 16.96
C VAL A 309 -10.75 -7.12 18.01
N ARG A 310 -10.28 -7.77 19.08
CA ARG A 310 -11.13 -8.20 20.20
C ARG A 310 -11.82 -7.02 20.89
N ALA A 311 -11.06 -5.97 21.22
CA ALA A 311 -11.64 -4.76 21.82
C ALA A 311 -12.69 -4.11 20.91
N TYR A 312 -12.46 -4.08 19.59
CA TYR A 312 -13.43 -3.60 18.61
C TYR A 312 -14.73 -4.42 18.63
N LEU A 313 -14.62 -5.75 18.59
CA LEU A 313 -15.79 -6.64 18.62
C LEU A 313 -16.58 -6.52 19.92
N GLN A 314 -15.90 -6.34 21.06
CA GLN A 314 -16.54 -6.14 22.37
C GLN A 314 -17.21 -4.77 22.54
N SER A 315 -16.77 -3.75 21.78
CA SER A 315 -17.25 -2.38 21.97
C SER A 315 -18.71 -2.16 21.57
N ASN A 316 -19.33 -3.08 20.81
CA ASN A 316 -20.69 -3.01 20.23
C ASN A 316 -21.07 -1.70 19.50
N LYS A 317 -20.15 -0.75 19.36
CA LYS A 317 -20.36 0.50 18.62
C LYS A 317 -20.16 0.23 17.14
N ARG A 318 -21.26 0.25 16.39
CA ARG A 318 -21.28 0.22 14.94
C ARG A 318 -21.80 1.54 14.42
N LEU A 319 -21.17 2.00 13.35
CA LEU A 319 -21.55 3.20 12.65
C LEU A 319 -22.63 2.84 11.63
N SER A 320 -23.57 3.74 11.42
CA SER A 320 -24.56 3.64 10.35
C SER A 320 -23.90 3.74 8.98
N GLY A 321 -24.61 3.35 7.92
CA GLY A 321 -24.10 3.51 6.55
C GLY A 321 -23.73 4.98 6.23
N SER A 322 -24.53 5.94 6.70
CA SER A 322 -24.23 7.37 6.51
C SER A 322 -23.00 7.83 7.31
N GLU A 323 -22.82 7.34 8.53
CA GLU A 323 -21.62 7.63 9.33
C GLU A 323 -20.35 7.01 8.73
N ILE A 324 -20.45 5.82 8.16
CA ILE A 324 -19.35 5.15 7.45
C ILE A 324 -18.97 5.96 6.21
N VAL A 325 -19.94 6.36 5.38
CA VAL A 325 -19.68 7.22 4.21
C VAL A 325 -19.01 8.52 4.65
N CYS A 326 -19.53 9.20 5.69
CA CYS A 326 -18.91 10.41 6.24
C CYS A 326 -17.46 10.21 6.71
N LYS A 327 -17.10 9.02 7.21
CA LYS A 327 -15.72 8.70 7.62
C LYS A 327 -14.82 8.22 6.49
N GLN A 328 -15.39 7.70 5.40
CA GLN A 328 -14.66 7.31 4.19
C GLN A 328 -14.30 8.53 3.34
N LEU A 329 -15.10 9.60 3.42
CA LEU A 329 -14.77 10.87 2.80
C LEU A 329 -13.37 11.30 3.28
N PRO A 330 -12.45 11.65 2.36
CA PRO A 330 -11.10 12.07 2.72
C PRO A 330 -11.15 13.18 3.78
N VAL A 331 -10.18 13.19 4.69
CA VAL A 331 -10.08 14.14 5.82
C VAL A 331 -10.24 15.61 5.39
N GLN A 332 -9.97 15.93 4.12
CA GLN A 332 -10.27 17.23 3.49
C GLN A 332 -11.76 17.65 3.56
N LEU A 333 -12.69 16.72 3.76
CA LEU A 333 -14.12 17.01 3.94
C LEU A 333 -14.56 17.03 5.42
N SER A 334 -13.81 16.39 6.33
CA SER A 334 -14.10 16.40 7.77
C SER A 334 -13.29 17.44 8.58
N GLU A 335 -12.23 18.01 8.00
CA GLU A 335 -11.50 19.20 8.48
C GLU A 335 -12.08 20.52 7.95
N ARG A 336 -13.33 20.54 7.46
CA ARG A 336 -14.09 21.78 7.21
C ARG A 336 -14.59 22.45 8.49
N ARG A 337 -13.78 22.45 9.55
CA ARG A 337 -13.96 23.36 10.70
C ARG A 337 -12.64 24.09 10.89
N ASN A 338 -12.58 25.27 10.27
CA ASN A 338 -11.50 26.27 10.25
C ASN A 338 -10.32 26.02 9.29
N LEU A 339 -10.61 25.75 8.01
CA LEU A 339 -9.66 25.98 6.92
C LEU A 339 -10.15 27.16 6.08
N THR A 340 -9.28 28.16 5.88
CA THR A 340 -9.53 29.27 4.96
C THR A 340 -9.59 28.69 3.54
N LEU A 341 -10.79 28.63 2.97
CA LEU A 341 -11.00 28.17 1.59
C LEU A 341 -10.26 29.09 0.62
N ILE A 342 -9.77 28.52 -0.48
CA ILE A 342 -9.13 29.28 -1.54
C ILE A 342 -10.24 29.86 -2.43
N PRO A 343 -10.50 31.19 -2.43
CA PRO A 343 -11.43 31.77 -3.39
C PRO A 343 -10.82 31.67 -4.78
N VAL A 344 -11.61 31.31 -5.78
CA VAL A 344 -11.23 31.31 -7.19
C VAL A 344 -12.22 32.18 -7.94
N GLU A 345 -11.73 33.21 -8.59
CA GLU A 345 -12.55 34.09 -9.43
C GLU A 345 -12.50 33.56 -10.88
N PHE A 346 -13.66 33.15 -11.39
CA PHE A 346 -13.79 32.72 -12.77
C PHE A 346 -13.72 33.92 -13.72
N PRO A 347 -13.35 33.73 -14.99
CA PRO A 347 -13.40 34.79 -16.00
C PRO A 347 -14.76 35.47 -16.12
N SER A 348 -15.85 34.78 -15.76
CA SER A 348 -17.22 35.31 -15.70
C SER A 348 -17.52 36.22 -14.49
N GLY A 349 -16.57 36.38 -13.56
CA GLY A 349 -16.75 37.10 -12.29
C GLY A 349 -17.40 36.25 -11.17
N LYS A 350 -17.72 34.98 -11.44
CA LYS A 350 -18.26 34.04 -10.45
C LYS A 350 -17.14 33.58 -9.50
N ILE A 351 -17.40 33.56 -8.20
CA ILE A 351 -16.43 33.10 -7.20
C ILE A 351 -16.76 31.67 -6.76
N ALA A 352 -15.81 30.75 -6.92
CA ALA A 352 -15.86 29.41 -6.35
C ALA A 352 -14.90 29.29 -5.16
N GLN A 353 -15.10 28.27 -4.32
CA GLN A 353 -14.25 28.04 -3.14
C GLN A 353 -13.64 26.63 -3.22
N LEU A 354 -12.32 26.58 -3.39
CA LEU A 354 -11.56 25.32 -3.41
C LEU A 354 -11.05 24.96 -2.01
N SER A 355 -10.97 23.65 -1.74
CA SER A 355 -10.27 23.16 -0.56
C SER A 355 -8.76 23.42 -0.70
N PRO A 356 -8.03 23.67 0.41
CA PRO A 356 -6.61 23.97 0.33
C PRO A 356 -5.81 22.74 -0.11
N GLY A 357 -4.87 22.95 -1.03
CA GLY A 357 -3.97 21.90 -1.52
C GLY A 357 -3.28 22.31 -2.81
N LYS A 358 -2.08 21.79 -3.07
CA LYS A 358 -1.25 22.16 -4.22
C LYS A 358 -1.90 21.89 -5.59
N HIS A 359 -2.76 20.87 -5.68
CA HIS A 359 -3.55 20.60 -6.88
C HIS A 359 -4.59 21.71 -7.11
N ASN A 360 -5.32 22.10 -6.07
CA ASN A 360 -6.32 23.17 -6.13
C ASN A 360 -5.69 24.57 -6.27
N GLU A 361 -4.49 24.79 -5.71
CA GLU A 361 -3.68 25.99 -6.00
C GLU A 361 -3.34 26.09 -7.49
N LEU A 362 -3.03 24.96 -8.14
CA LEU A 362 -2.78 24.91 -9.57
C LEU A 362 -4.06 25.14 -10.38
N GLN A 363 -5.18 24.52 -10.00
CA GLN A 363 -6.48 24.79 -10.64
C GLN A 363 -6.86 26.28 -10.56
N LYS A 364 -6.68 26.91 -9.39
CA LYS A 364 -6.83 28.37 -9.25
C LYS A 364 -5.93 29.14 -10.21
N ALA A 365 -4.64 28.78 -10.28
CA ALA A 365 -3.70 29.46 -11.17
C ALA A 365 -4.10 29.30 -12.66
N ILE A 366 -4.61 28.13 -13.06
CA ILE A 366 -5.12 27.91 -14.41
C ILE A 366 -6.29 28.87 -14.69
N ILE A 367 -7.25 28.95 -13.76
CA ILE A 367 -8.48 29.73 -13.96
C ILE A 367 -8.21 31.24 -13.93
N GLU A 368 -7.32 31.70 -13.05
CA GLU A 368 -7.07 33.14 -12.83
C GLU A 368 -5.89 33.70 -13.61
N GLN A 369 -5.00 32.84 -14.12
CA GLN A 369 -3.80 33.30 -14.84
C GLN A 369 -3.71 32.74 -16.25
N PHE A 370 -3.94 31.44 -16.44
CA PHE A 370 -3.87 30.82 -17.77
C PHE A 370 -5.05 31.21 -18.65
N LEU A 371 -6.29 30.97 -18.23
CA LEU A 371 -7.48 31.24 -19.05
C LEU A 371 -7.64 32.73 -19.43
N PRO A 372 -7.34 33.71 -18.56
CA PRO A 372 -7.38 35.12 -18.95
C PRO A 372 -6.33 35.50 -19.99
N ARG A 373 -5.19 34.78 -20.04
CA ARG A 373 -4.09 35.06 -21.00
C ARG A 373 -4.24 34.31 -22.31
N TYR A 374 -4.52 33.00 -22.22
CA TYR A 374 -4.49 32.07 -23.35
C TYR A 374 -5.85 31.49 -23.69
N GLY A 375 -6.87 31.72 -22.85
CA GLY A 375 -8.20 31.16 -23.02
C GLY A 375 -9.09 31.91 -24.01
N TYR A 376 -8.73 33.12 -24.47
CA TYR A 376 -9.54 33.94 -25.38
C TYR A 376 -11.00 34.10 -24.91
N GLY A 377 -11.18 34.56 -23.66
CA GLY A 377 -12.51 34.74 -23.07
C GLY A 377 -13.23 33.44 -22.72
N ALA A 378 -12.50 32.33 -22.57
CA ALA A 378 -13.09 31.04 -22.26
C ALA A 378 -13.89 31.05 -20.94
N GLU A 379 -15.09 30.47 -20.99
CA GLU A 379 -15.88 30.12 -19.81
C GLU A 379 -15.46 28.75 -19.26
N VAL A 380 -15.42 28.61 -17.94
CA VAL A 380 -15.09 27.33 -17.29
C VAL A 380 -16.36 26.51 -17.18
N LEU A 381 -16.39 25.34 -17.83
CA LEU A 381 -17.56 24.46 -17.87
C LEU A 381 -17.47 23.33 -16.84
N TYR A 382 -16.25 22.89 -16.48
CA TYR A 382 -16.02 21.80 -15.54
C TYR A 382 -14.74 21.99 -14.73
N ILE A 383 -14.78 21.61 -13.45
CA ILE A 383 -13.61 21.43 -12.57
C ILE A 383 -13.78 20.13 -11.76
N GLY A 384 -12.83 19.21 -11.90
CA GLY A 384 -12.73 17.95 -11.15
C GLY A 384 -12.00 18.11 -9.82
N ASP A 385 -12.35 17.31 -8.82
CA ASP A 385 -11.63 17.23 -7.54
C ASP A 385 -11.20 15.77 -7.27
N THR A 386 -10.02 15.57 -6.67
CA THR A 386 -9.38 14.26 -6.44
C THR A 386 -10.08 13.39 -5.38
N GLY A 387 -11.30 13.75 -4.96
CA GLY A 387 -12.01 13.07 -3.88
C GLY A 387 -13.54 13.17 -3.85
N ASN A 388 -14.21 13.81 -4.83
CA ASN A 388 -15.67 13.79 -5.00
C ASN A 388 -16.08 14.25 -6.42
N GLN A 389 -17.20 13.72 -6.89
CA GLN A 389 -17.90 14.11 -8.12
C GLN A 389 -18.19 15.64 -8.15
N PHE A 390 -17.61 16.33 -9.15
CA PHE A 390 -17.89 17.71 -9.62
C PHE A 390 -17.77 18.86 -8.60
N LEU A 391 -16.70 19.68 -8.69
CA LEU A 391 -16.62 20.93 -7.94
C LEU A 391 -17.33 22.09 -8.67
N HIS A 392 -17.34 22.06 -10.00
CA HIS A 392 -18.11 22.95 -10.85
C HIS A 392 -18.52 22.18 -12.11
N LEU A 393 -19.79 22.27 -12.50
CA LEU A 393 -20.34 21.64 -13.71
C LEU A 393 -21.47 22.51 -14.25
N GLU A 394 -21.27 23.16 -15.39
CA GLU A 394 -22.32 23.88 -16.11
C GLU A 394 -23.03 22.91 -17.07
N LYS A 395 -23.88 22.04 -16.48
CA LYS A 395 -24.53 20.92 -17.18
C LYS A 395 -25.36 21.38 -18.38
N GLU A 396 -26.14 22.45 -18.23
CA GLU A 396 -26.98 23.00 -19.31
C GLU A 396 -26.14 23.47 -20.49
N ARG A 397 -24.99 24.13 -20.25
CA ARG A 397 -24.08 24.56 -21.31
C ARG A 397 -23.36 23.41 -21.98
N LEU A 398 -22.97 22.38 -21.22
CA LEU A 398 -22.41 21.16 -21.79
C LEU A 398 -23.44 20.40 -22.65
N GLU A 399 -24.71 20.37 -22.24
CA GLU A 399 -25.82 19.80 -23.03
C GLU A 399 -26.09 20.60 -24.30
N GLU A 400 -26.11 21.94 -24.22
CA GLU A 400 -26.24 22.85 -25.37
C GLU A 400 -25.09 22.65 -26.38
N LEU A 401 -23.87 22.40 -25.89
CA LEU A 401 -22.70 22.13 -26.70
C LEU A 401 -22.60 20.66 -27.14
N HIS A 402 -23.66 19.85 -26.96
CA HIS A 402 -23.72 18.43 -27.34
C HIS A 402 -22.61 17.56 -26.71
N PHE A 403 -22.25 17.83 -25.46
CA PHE A 403 -21.26 17.09 -24.68
C PHE A 403 -21.94 16.18 -23.63
N PHE A 404 -22.56 15.07 -24.03
CA PHE A 404 -23.20 14.07 -23.14
C PHE A 404 -23.04 12.64 -23.72
N GLU A 405 -22.80 11.53 -23.00
CA GLU A 405 -22.95 11.14 -21.58
C GLU A 405 -21.59 10.92 -20.89
N LEU A 406 -21.40 11.47 -19.70
CA LEU A 406 -20.14 11.39 -18.96
C LEU A 406 -20.17 10.21 -17.98
N SER A 407 -19.26 9.25 -18.16
CA SER A 407 -18.94 8.28 -17.12
C SER A 407 -17.89 8.87 -16.16
N ASP A 408 -18.12 8.78 -14.86
CA ASP A 408 -17.21 9.34 -13.85
C ASP A 408 -15.82 8.69 -13.96
N GLY A 409 -14.79 9.53 -14.19
CA GLY A 409 -13.40 9.11 -14.32
C GLY A 409 -12.76 9.31 -15.70
N GLU A 410 -13.51 9.80 -16.69
CA GLU A 410 -12.99 9.99 -18.06
C GLU A 410 -12.64 11.45 -18.43
N LEU A 411 -13.14 12.45 -17.70
CA LEU A 411 -12.87 13.87 -17.94
C LEU A 411 -11.48 14.32 -17.46
N PRO A 412 -10.89 15.36 -18.08
CA PRO A 412 -9.68 16.03 -17.57
C PRO A 412 -10.02 16.93 -16.37
N ASP A 413 -9.01 17.36 -15.61
CA ASP A 413 -9.22 18.17 -14.39
C ASP A 413 -10.01 19.47 -14.60
N ILE A 414 -9.84 20.16 -15.74
CA ILE A 414 -10.60 21.37 -16.09
C ILE A 414 -11.04 21.30 -17.56
N VAL A 415 -12.30 21.68 -17.83
CA VAL A 415 -12.82 21.94 -19.18
C VAL A 415 -13.25 23.39 -19.28
N ALA A 416 -12.78 24.10 -20.30
CA ALA A 416 -13.17 25.48 -20.58
C ALA A 416 -13.45 25.68 -22.08
N TYR A 417 -14.39 26.56 -22.43
CA TYR A 417 -14.80 26.79 -23.81
C TYR A 417 -14.73 28.27 -24.18
N SER A 418 -14.07 28.58 -25.30
CA SER A 418 -14.04 29.92 -25.87
C SER A 418 -14.96 30.00 -27.07
N GLU A 419 -16.07 30.73 -26.93
CA GLU A 419 -16.97 31.04 -28.06
C GLU A 419 -16.26 31.92 -29.12
N GLN A 420 -15.37 32.82 -28.69
CA GLN A 420 -14.63 33.73 -29.58
C GLN A 420 -13.79 32.98 -30.62
N LYS A 421 -13.17 31.87 -30.22
CA LYS A 421 -12.31 31.06 -31.09
C LYS A 421 -12.93 29.73 -31.49
N ASN A 422 -14.09 29.39 -30.92
CA ASN A 422 -14.67 28.05 -30.96
C ASN A 422 -13.65 26.99 -30.52
N TRP A 423 -13.00 27.19 -29.36
CA TRP A 423 -11.97 26.32 -28.80
C TRP A 423 -12.41 25.63 -27.51
N LEU A 424 -12.17 24.33 -27.40
CA LEU A 424 -12.31 23.58 -26.16
C LEU A 424 -10.96 23.34 -25.52
N TYR A 425 -10.76 23.82 -24.31
CA TYR A 425 -9.58 23.51 -23.51
C TYR A 425 -9.86 22.30 -22.64
N LEU A 426 -9.03 21.26 -22.80
CA LEU A 426 -8.98 20.09 -21.94
C LEU A 426 -7.68 20.13 -21.15
N ILE A 427 -7.76 20.42 -19.86
CA ILE A 427 -6.59 20.76 -19.04
C ILE A 427 -6.40 19.75 -17.91
N GLU A 428 -5.22 19.13 -17.83
CA GLU A 428 -4.81 18.29 -16.69
C GLU A 428 -3.88 19.09 -15.75
N ALA A 429 -4.21 19.15 -14.46
CA ALA A 429 -3.50 19.89 -13.41
C ALA A 429 -2.56 18.96 -12.62
N VAL A 430 -1.32 18.81 -13.10
CA VAL A 430 -0.39 17.80 -12.60
C VAL A 430 0.28 18.21 -11.28
N HIS A 431 -0.02 17.46 -10.22
CA HIS A 431 0.66 17.54 -8.93
C HIS A 431 1.26 16.20 -8.49
N THR A 432 0.47 15.13 -8.46
CA THR A 432 0.88 13.77 -8.03
C THR A 432 0.42 12.64 -8.97
N SER A 433 -0.42 12.94 -9.96
CA SER A 433 -0.93 11.99 -10.97
C SER A 433 -1.14 12.69 -12.32
N GLY A 434 -1.27 11.88 -13.37
CA GLY A 434 -0.56 12.00 -14.65
C GLY A 434 -0.87 13.17 -15.58
N SER A 435 0.14 13.51 -16.38
CA SER A 435 0.05 14.40 -17.54
C SER A 435 -0.84 13.83 -18.65
N ILE A 436 -1.14 14.65 -19.67
CA ILE A 436 -1.72 14.15 -20.92
C ILE A 436 -0.67 13.29 -21.64
N SER A 437 -0.65 12.01 -21.32
CA SER A 437 0.18 10.99 -21.99
C SER A 437 -0.37 10.59 -23.35
N PRO A 438 0.41 9.94 -24.24
CA PRO A 438 -0.09 9.53 -25.56
C PRO A 438 -1.37 8.70 -25.50
N LEU A 439 -1.50 7.81 -24.50
CA LEU A 439 -2.72 7.03 -24.29
C LEU A 439 -3.88 7.89 -23.80
N ARG A 440 -3.62 8.86 -22.92
CA ARG A 440 -4.63 9.79 -22.43
C ARG A 440 -5.11 10.72 -23.53
N LEU A 441 -4.21 11.23 -24.37
CA LEU A 441 -4.53 12.04 -25.53
C LEU A 441 -5.47 11.31 -26.49
N LEU A 442 -5.20 10.04 -26.81
CA LEU A 442 -6.09 9.23 -27.66
C LEU A 442 -7.49 9.06 -27.04
N LYS A 443 -7.58 8.88 -25.72
CA LYS A 443 -8.88 8.81 -25.03
C LYS A 443 -9.62 10.14 -25.10
N LEU A 444 -8.94 11.25 -24.84
CA LEU A 444 -9.55 12.59 -24.89
C LEU A 444 -10.01 12.93 -26.32
N LYS A 445 -9.19 12.65 -27.35
CA LYS A 445 -9.58 12.81 -28.75
C LYS A 445 -10.85 12.03 -29.11
N LYS A 446 -10.97 10.80 -28.60
CA LYS A 446 -12.17 9.97 -28.80
C LYS A 446 -13.39 10.54 -28.07
N LEU A 447 -13.21 11.06 -26.86
CA LEU A 447 -14.28 11.73 -26.10
C LEU A 447 -14.79 12.98 -26.82
N THR A 448 -13.95 13.67 -27.57
CA THR A 448 -14.30 14.87 -28.33
C THR A 448 -14.51 14.64 -29.83
N GLU A 449 -14.64 13.40 -30.29
CA GLU A 449 -14.71 13.08 -31.73
C GLU A 449 -15.97 13.67 -32.40
N GLN A 450 -17.04 13.84 -31.63
CA GLN A 450 -18.31 14.39 -32.10
C GLN A 450 -18.42 15.91 -31.92
N TRP A 451 -17.38 16.55 -31.39
CA TRP A 451 -17.39 17.99 -31.11
C TRP A 451 -16.99 18.82 -32.33
N THR A 452 -17.61 19.98 -32.46
CA THR A 452 -17.42 20.90 -33.60
C THR A 452 -16.38 22.00 -33.32
N ALA A 453 -15.88 22.11 -32.09
CA ALA A 453 -14.86 23.06 -31.68
C ALA A 453 -13.44 22.48 -31.85
N ASP A 454 -12.46 23.33 -32.11
CA ASP A 454 -11.06 22.91 -32.12
C ASP A 454 -10.60 22.59 -30.68
N ILE A 455 -9.94 21.45 -30.49
CA ILE A 455 -9.57 20.97 -29.15
C ILE A 455 -8.14 21.37 -28.82
N ILE A 456 -7.96 22.03 -27.69
CA ILE A 456 -6.67 22.44 -27.14
C ILE A 456 -6.38 21.58 -25.89
N PHE A 457 -5.39 20.71 -25.99
CA PHE A 457 -4.95 19.87 -24.89
C PHE A 457 -3.86 20.58 -24.10
N VAL A 458 -4.02 20.68 -22.78
CA VAL A 458 -3.07 21.40 -21.92
C VAL A 458 -2.66 20.52 -20.73
N THR A 459 -1.36 20.38 -20.52
CA THR A 459 -0.81 19.86 -19.25
C THR A 459 -0.23 21.01 -18.43
N ALA A 460 -0.83 21.29 -17.28
CA ALA A 460 -0.42 22.38 -16.41
C ALA A 460 0.39 21.89 -15.21
N PHE A 461 1.36 22.70 -14.79
CA PHE A 461 2.22 22.43 -13.62
C PHE A 461 2.34 23.66 -12.74
N LEU A 462 2.48 23.44 -11.43
CA LEU A 462 2.74 24.54 -10.49
C LEU A 462 4.18 25.06 -10.58
N LYS A 463 5.15 24.15 -10.79
CA LYS A 463 6.59 24.44 -10.73
C LYS A 463 7.36 23.73 -11.83
N ARG A 464 8.48 24.34 -12.27
CA ARG A 464 9.34 23.78 -13.31
C ARG A 464 9.94 22.41 -12.96
N ASN A 465 10.28 22.19 -11.68
CA ASN A 465 10.80 20.91 -11.22
C ASN A 465 9.80 19.76 -11.36
N THR A 466 8.50 20.03 -11.21
CA THR A 466 7.47 19.02 -11.43
C THR A 466 7.39 18.71 -12.92
N PHE A 467 7.33 19.72 -13.79
CA PHE A 467 7.36 19.52 -15.24
C PHE A 467 8.53 18.64 -15.70
N CYS A 468 9.75 18.86 -15.20
CA CYS A 468 10.92 18.04 -15.56
C CYS A 468 10.77 16.55 -15.21
N GLN A 469 9.92 16.19 -14.25
CA GLN A 469 9.68 14.78 -13.89
C GLN A 469 8.71 14.09 -14.85
N PHE A 470 7.84 14.85 -15.53
CA PHE A 470 6.78 14.33 -16.42
C PHE A 470 7.08 14.58 -17.89
N VAL A 471 8.13 15.32 -18.23
CA VAL A 471 8.46 15.73 -19.60
C VAL A 471 8.51 14.57 -20.61
N SER A 472 8.96 13.38 -20.20
CA SER A 472 9.02 12.18 -21.05
C SER A 472 7.65 11.56 -21.35
N ASP A 473 6.66 11.87 -20.53
CA ASP A 473 5.36 11.22 -20.50
C ASP A 473 4.27 12.10 -21.12
N ILE A 474 4.59 13.33 -21.53
CA ILE A 474 3.68 14.27 -22.18
C ILE A 474 3.59 13.91 -23.67
N ALA A 475 2.37 13.83 -24.19
CA ALA A 475 2.13 13.55 -25.60
C ALA A 475 2.54 14.73 -26.49
N TRP A 476 2.97 14.43 -27.71
CA TRP A 476 3.00 15.42 -28.80
C TRP A 476 1.58 15.97 -29.05
N GLU A 477 1.48 17.15 -29.66
CA GLU A 477 0.23 17.90 -29.88
C GLU A 477 -0.46 18.31 -28.58
N THR A 478 0.33 18.64 -27.56
CA THR A 478 -0.16 19.20 -26.29
C THR A 478 0.58 20.47 -25.92
N GLU A 479 -0.14 21.40 -25.31
CA GLU A 479 0.44 22.58 -24.70
C GLU A 479 0.87 22.28 -23.27
N VAL A 480 1.96 22.87 -22.83
CA VAL A 480 2.42 22.81 -21.45
C VAL A 480 2.51 24.21 -20.88
N TRP A 481 1.84 24.40 -19.74
CA TRP A 481 1.85 25.65 -19.00
C TRP A 481 2.41 25.47 -17.59
N ILE A 482 3.21 26.43 -17.12
CA ILE A 482 3.84 26.37 -15.80
C ILE A 482 3.49 27.65 -15.05
N ALA A 483 2.75 27.53 -13.94
CA ALA A 483 2.26 28.67 -13.16
C ALA A 483 3.39 29.52 -12.57
N GLU A 484 4.58 28.96 -12.33
CA GLU A 484 5.79 29.69 -11.89
C GLU A 484 6.28 30.72 -12.93
N VAL A 485 5.97 30.51 -14.21
CA VAL A 485 6.33 31.38 -15.34
C VAL A 485 5.11 31.61 -16.24
N PRO A 486 4.06 32.28 -15.73
CA PRO A 486 2.71 32.24 -16.31
C PRO A 486 2.60 32.88 -17.71
N GLU A 487 3.59 33.69 -18.10
CA GLU A 487 3.70 34.36 -19.41
C GLU A 487 4.24 33.46 -20.53
N HIS A 488 4.62 32.20 -20.23
CA HIS A 488 5.20 31.28 -21.20
C HIS A 488 4.31 30.05 -21.43
N LEU A 489 4.21 29.64 -22.68
CA LEU A 489 3.58 28.40 -23.11
C LEU A 489 4.60 27.56 -23.90
N ILE A 490 4.70 26.27 -23.58
CA ILE A 490 5.59 25.33 -24.27
C ILE A 490 4.72 24.43 -25.15
N HIS A 491 4.97 24.44 -26.45
CA HIS A 491 4.28 23.57 -27.39
C HIS A 491 5.08 22.30 -27.64
N PHE A 492 4.46 21.13 -27.47
CA PHE A 492 5.06 19.84 -27.86
C PHE A 492 4.64 19.51 -29.29
N ASP A 493 5.46 19.91 -30.27
CA ASP A 493 5.15 19.93 -31.71
C ASP A 493 4.84 18.58 -32.37
N GLY A 494 3.73 18.55 -33.12
CA GLY A 494 3.38 17.63 -34.20
C GLY A 494 2.84 18.43 -35.41
N GLU A 495 3.17 17.98 -36.64
CA GLU A 495 2.91 18.54 -37.98
C GLU A 495 3.20 20.04 -38.31
N LYS A 496 3.28 20.98 -37.35
CA LYS A 496 3.72 22.37 -37.64
C LYS A 496 5.24 22.54 -37.52
N PHE A 497 5.96 21.84 -38.38
CA PHE A 497 7.42 21.95 -38.45
C PHE A 497 7.84 23.02 -39.47
N LEU A 498 8.48 24.10 -39.01
CA LEU A 498 9.16 25.16 -39.78
C LEU A 498 8.29 26.05 -40.70
N GLY A 499 7.86 27.22 -40.20
CA GLY A 499 7.34 28.34 -41.00
C GLY A 499 8.00 29.67 -40.63
N SER A 500 8.14 30.61 -41.58
CA SER A 500 8.88 31.87 -41.35
C SER A 500 8.15 32.81 -40.37
N TYR A 501 8.87 33.40 -39.41
CA TYR A 501 8.36 34.44 -38.49
C TYR A 501 8.29 35.84 -39.12
N SER A 502 7.98 35.92 -40.42
CA SER A 502 7.84 37.20 -41.12
C SER A 502 6.36 37.56 -41.16
N SER A 503 5.98 38.57 -40.39
CA SER A 503 4.63 39.09 -40.22
C SER A 503 4.00 39.57 -41.54
N ARG A 504 2.83 39.03 -41.87
CA ARG A 504 1.65 39.75 -42.37
C ARG A 504 0.38 38.94 -42.20
#